data_AF-A0A4Z2IHH3-F1
#
_entry.id   AF-A0A4Z2IHH3-F1
#
_cell.length_a   1.000
_cell.length_b   1.000
_cell.length_c   1.000
_cell.angle_alpha   90.00
_cell.angle_beta   90.00
_cell.angle_gamma   90.00
#
_symmetry.space_group_name_H-M   'P 1'
#
loop_
_entity.id
_entity.type
_entity.pdbx_description
1 polymer ?
#
loop_
_entity_poly.entity_id
_entity_poly.type
_entity_poly.pdbx_seq_one_letter_code
_entity_poly.pdbx_strand_id
1 'polypeptide(L)'
;MLEGYSSDNRLWVPVCAENWNHNYGRAVCEQMGYKRPSNVPFTETNAGSLALKGYIKLKSGNNPGSHILSQLLYSQSCSVRAVKLQCVECGVSSASPGARIVGGTEAANGAWPWQVSLQITGDHICGGSIISPDWILSAAHCFQRYSSPETWTVHSGDVSLLQMIHGKTVNKIISHAKFDTETYVNDIALLKLDVPLEFSRPSPDKLNQAQVDVYSRETCNTPQALDGQVTETMICAGKLQGGVDSCQGDSGGPLVVKEGGLWWLAGDTSWGIGCALRNKPGVYGNVTYFINWVYEQMKNE
;
A
#
# COMPACT_ATOMS: atom_id res chain seq x y z
N MET A 1 -5.13 -17.69 9.15
CA MET A 1 -4.43 -18.87 9.69
C MET A 1 -4.07 -19.74 8.51
N LEU A 2 -2.85 -20.27 8.45
CA LEU A 2 -2.40 -21.12 7.36
C LEU A 2 -2.91 -22.55 7.60
N GLU A 3 -3.44 -23.16 6.56
CA GLU A 3 -3.93 -24.54 6.58
C GLU A 3 -3.21 -25.37 5.53
N GLY A 4 -3.00 -26.65 5.84
CA GLY A 4 -2.44 -27.64 4.93
C GLY A 4 -3.40 -28.82 4.79
N TYR A 5 -3.44 -29.39 3.59
CA TYR A 5 -4.27 -30.56 3.32
C TYR A 5 -3.51 -31.85 3.69
N SER A 6 -4.10 -32.68 4.56
CA SER A 6 -3.62 -34.02 4.87
C SER A 6 -4.27 -35.03 3.94
N SER A 7 -3.52 -35.60 3.00
CA SER A 7 -4.03 -36.60 2.05
C SER A 7 -4.53 -37.86 2.75
N ASP A 8 -3.81 -38.30 3.78
CA ASP A 8 -4.10 -39.55 4.50
C ASP A 8 -5.42 -39.46 5.27
N ASN A 9 -5.72 -38.28 5.82
CA ASN A 9 -6.93 -38.03 6.59
C ASN A 9 -8.02 -37.31 5.76
N ARG A 10 -7.71 -36.95 4.51
CA ARG A 10 -8.58 -36.24 3.55
C ARG A 10 -9.20 -34.95 4.11
N LEU A 11 -8.46 -34.20 4.91
CA LEU A 11 -8.97 -33.00 5.57
C LEU A 11 -7.94 -31.89 5.68
N TRP A 12 -8.43 -30.65 5.76
CA TRP A 12 -7.62 -29.47 6.03
C TRP A 12 -7.39 -29.33 7.53
N VAL A 13 -6.13 -29.11 7.90
CA VAL A 13 -5.72 -28.85 9.29
C VAL A 13 -4.85 -27.59 9.37
N PRO A 14 -4.81 -26.92 10.53
CA PRO A 14 -3.87 -25.84 10.79
C PRO A 14 -2.41 -26.30 10.63
N VAL A 15 -1.57 -25.40 10.13
CA VAL A 15 -0.13 -25.60 10.12
C VAL A 15 0.46 -25.20 11.47
N CYS A 16 1.20 -26.10 12.11
CA CYS A 16 1.85 -25.86 13.40
C CYS A 16 3.05 -24.93 13.23
N ALA A 17 3.20 -23.96 14.14
CA ALA A 17 4.31 -22.99 14.13
C ALA A 17 5.63 -23.57 14.67
N GLU A 18 5.66 -24.83 15.06
CA GLU A 18 6.84 -25.51 15.57
C GLU A 18 7.93 -25.59 14.49
N ASN A 19 9.13 -25.10 14.82
CA ASN A 19 10.27 -24.99 13.90
C ASN A 19 10.01 -24.12 12.65
N TRP A 20 8.96 -23.29 12.68
CA TRP A 20 8.64 -22.37 11.60
C TRP A 20 9.55 -21.16 11.62
N ASN A 21 9.94 -20.67 10.44
CA ASN A 21 10.70 -19.43 10.29
C ASN A 21 10.27 -18.69 9.03
N HIS A 22 10.80 -17.48 8.83
CA HIS A 22 10.45 -16.62 7.70
C HIS A 22 10.75 -17.25 6.32
N ASN A 23 11.74 -18.14 6.22
CA ASN A 23 12.07 -18.81 4.95
C ASN A 23 11.00 -19.82 4.54
N TYR A 24 10.42 -20.54 5.51
CA TYR A 24 9.26 -21.42 5.24
C TYR A 24 8.01 -20.64 4.86
N GLY A 25 7.77 -19.52 5.52
CA GLY A 25 6.71 -18.61 5.12
C GLY A 25 6.86 -18.16 3.66
N ARG A 26 8.06 -17.72 3.29
CA ARG A 26 8.41 -17.32 1.91
C ARG A 26 8.14 -18.43 0.90
N ALA A 27 8.66 -19.64 1.14
CA ALA A 27 8.48 -20.77 0.25
C ALA A 27 6.99 -21.14 0.07
N VAL A 28 6.19 -21.10 1.14
CA VAL A 28 4.74 -21.34 1.06
C VAL A 28 4.03 -20.26 0.25
N CYS A 29 4.35 -18.99 0.47
CA CYS A 29 3.80 -17.90 -0.33
C CYS A 29 4.14 -18.07 -1.82
N GLU A 30 5.38 -18.42 -2.15
CA GLU A 30 5.79 -18.68 -3.53
C GLU A 30 5.00 -19.83 -4.17
N GLN A 31 4.77 -20.92 -3.42
CA GLN A 31 3.93 -22.02 -3.90
C GLN A 31 2.45 -21.67 -4.03
N MET A 32 1.96 -20.74 -3.20
CA MET A 32 0.60 -20.19 -3.33
C MET A 32 0.46 -19.20 -4.49
N GLY A 33 1.55 -18.94 -5.24
CA GLY A 33 1.54 -18.11 -6.45
C GLY A 33 2.04 -16.67 -6.25
N TYR A 34 2.52 -16.32 -5.06
CA TYR A 34 3.14 -15.01 -4.81
C TYR A 34 4.55 -15.01 -5.41
N LYS A 35 4.77 -14.22 -6.46
CA LYS A 35 6.01 -14.17 -7.25
C LYS A 35 7.17 -13.49 -6.54
N ARG A 36 6.93 -12.55 -5.60
CA ARG A 36 7.99 -11.82 -4.86
C ARG A 36 7.55 -11.44 -3.43
N PRO A 37 7.26 -12.41 -2.55
CA PRO A 37 6.82 -12.10 -1.19
C PRO A 37 7.99 -11.44 -0.44
N SER A 38 7.88 -10.14 -0.23
CA SER A 38 9.02 -9.29 0.13
C SER A 38 9.27 -9.30 1.64
N ASN A 39 8.17 -9.43 2.41
CA ASN A 39 8.16 -9.76 3.82
C ASN A 39 7.07 -10.82 4.03
N VAL A 40 7.43 -11.93 4.68
CA VAL A 40 6.44 -12.95 5.07
C VAL A 40 6.37 -12.99 6.59
N PRO A 41 5.74 -11.97 7.20
CA PRO A 41 5.48 -12.03 8.62
C PRO A 41 4.56 -13.22 8.86
N PHE A 42 4.95 -14.03 9.83
CA PHE A 42 4.05 -15.00 10.41
C PHE A 42 3.88 -14.67 11.87
N THR A 43 2.68 -14.85 12.38
CA THR A 43 2.38 -14.76 13.79
C THR A 43 1.76 -16.06 14.27
N GLU A 44 1.82 -16.30 15.57
CA GLU A 44 1.20 -17.46 16.19
C GLU A 44 -0.26 -17.16 16.55
N THR A 45 -1.18 -17.97 16.03
CA THR A 45 -2.61 -17.84 16.30
C THR A 45 -3.19 -19.12 16.87
N ASN A 46 -4.20 -19.00 17.73
CA ASN A 46 -4.94 -20.16 18.21
C ASN A 46 -5.71 -20.81 17.04
N ALA A 47 -5.66 -22.14 16.97
CA ALA A 47 -6.36 -22.92 15.96
C ALA A 47 -7.84 -23.18 16.30
N GLY A 48 -8.28 -22.85 17.52
CA GLY A 48 -9.67 -23.04 17.95
C GLY A 48 -10.10 -24.50 17.82
N SER A 49 -11.32 -24.73 17.34
CA SER A 49 -11.89 -26.08 17.16
C SER A 49 -11.14 -26.93 16.12
N LEU A 50 -10.39 -26.32 15.20
CA LEU A 50 -9.61 -27.03 14.20
C LEU A 50 -8.40 -27.76 14.80
N ALA A 51 -7.93 -27.35 15.98
CA ALA A 51 -6.87 -28.04 16.72
C ALA A 51 -7.21 -29.52 16.98
N LEU A 52 -8.51 -29.84 17.16
CA LEU A 52 -9.01 -31.18 17.43
C LEU A 52 -8.83 -32.14 16.24
N LYS A 53 -8.63 -31.61 15.03
CA LYS A 53 -8.41 -32.40 13.82
C LYS A 53 -6.93 -32.71 13.58
N GLY A 54 -6.04 -32.20 14.42
CA GLY A 54 -4.59 -32.30 14.27
C GLY A 54 -3.98 -31.11 13.53
N TYR A 55 -2.74 -31.29 13.09
CA TYR A 55 -1.89 -30.27 12.50
C TYR A 55 -1.02 -30.83 11.38
N ILE A 56 -0.61 -29.96 10.46
CA ILE A 56 0.56 -30.21 9.62
C ILE A 56 1.81 -29.63 10.30
N LYS A 57 2.89 -30.41 10.39
CA LYS A 57 4.21 -30.01 10.92
C LYS A 57 5.31 -30.13 9.87
N LEU A 58 6.41 -29.41 10.08
CA LEU A 58 7.66 -29.62 9.36
C LEU A 58 8.41 -30.85 9.90
N LYS A 59 8.94 -31.71 9.02
CA LYS A 59 9.80 -32.85 9.38
C LYS A 59 11.10 -32.38 10.03
N SER A 60 11.69 -33.16 10.95
CA SER A 60 13.02 -32.84 11.50
C SER A 60 14.11 -32.91 10.41
N GLY A 61 15.07 -31.98 10.41
CA GLY A 61 16.11 -31.88 9.37
C GLY A 61 15.66 -31.19 8.07
N ASN A 62 14.63 -30.36 8.14
CA ASN A 62 14.04 -29.63 7.03
C ASN A 62 14.96 -28.55 6.43
N ASN A 63 14.81 -28.28 5.12
CA ASN A 63 15.53 -27.26 4.36
C ASN A 63 14.54 -26.34 3.61
N PRO A 64 14.52 -25.03 3.88
CA PRO A 64 13.64 -24.08 3.19
C PRO A 64 13.83 -24.00 1.67
N GLY A 65 14.99 -24.41 1.13
CA GLY A 65 15.27 -24.43 -0.31
C GLY A 65 14.68 -25.61 -1.08
N SER A 66 14.14 -26.61 -0.37
CA SER A 66 13.49 -27.78 -0.96
C SER A 66 11.97 -27.60 -1.03
N HIS A 67 11.30 -28.34 -1.91
CA HIS A 67 9.84 -28.26 -2.07
C HIS A 67 9.10 -28.47 -0.73
N ILE A 68 8.32 -27.49 -0.26
CA ILE A 68 7.78 -27.52 1.11
C ILE A 68 6.85 -28.71 1.33
N LEU A 69 6.00 -29.08 0.36
CA LEU A 69 5.04 -30.18 0.52
C LEU A 69 5.71 -31.52 0.82
N SER A 70 6.95 -31.77 0.37
CA SER A 70 7.64 -33.03 0.66
C SER A 70 8.20 -33.08 2.10
N GLN A 71 8.21 -31.94 2.77
CA GLN A 71 8.77 -31.73 4.11
C GLN A 71 7.71 -31.61 5.19
N LEU A 72 6.44 -31.81 4.83
CA LEU A 72 5.31 -31.76 5.74
C LEU A 72 4.93 -33.16 6.23
N LEU A 73 4.48 -33.25 7.49
CA LEU A 73 3.85 -34.44 8.05
C LEU A 73 2.60 -34.07 8.85
N TYR A 74 1.66 -34.99 8.93
CA TYR A 74 0.52 -34.86 9.84
C TYR A 74 0.93 -35.20 11.28
N SER A 75 0.35 -34.49 12.24
CA SER A 75 0.53 -34.74 13.68
C SER A 75 -0.77 -34.46 14.43
N GLN A 76 -1.05 -35.23 15.47
CA GLN A 76 -2.24 -35.01 16.32
C GLN A 76 -2.11 -33.83 17.28
N SER A 77 -0.90 -33.31 17.48
CA SER A 77 -0.62 -32.23 18.44
C SER A 77 0.28 -31.17 17.84
N CYS A 78 0.30 -29.98 18.44
CA CYS A 78 1.25 -28.92 18.13
C CYS A 78 1.75 -28.37 19.47
N SER A 79 3.07 -28.32 19.66
CA SER A 79 3.67 -27.89 20.94
C SER A 79 3.55 -26.38 21.19
N VAL A 80 3.19 -25.63 20.14
CA VAL A 80 3.01 -24.18 20.14
C VAL A 80 1.60 -23.82 19.65
N ARG A 81 1.45 -22.87 18.72
CA ARG A 81 0.17 -22.54 18.08
C ARG A 81 0.22 -22.75 16.56
N ALA A 82 -0.86 -22.38 15.88
CA ALA A 82 -0.90 -22.41 14.43
C ALA A 82 -0.21 -21.18 13.82
N VAL A 83 0.29 -21.35 12.60
CA VAL A 83 0.86 -20.27 11.80
C VAL A 83 -0.27 -19.39 11.27
N LYS A 84 -0.19 -18.08 11.48
CA LYS A 84 -0.91 -17.06 10.72
C LYS A 84 0.06 -16.45 9.72
N LEU A 85 0.02 -16.94 8.49
CA LEU A 85 0.87 -16.47 7.40
C LEU A 85 0.21 -15.28 6.69
N GLN A 86 0.99 -14.25 6.39
CA GLN A 86 0.55 -13.15 5.52
C GLN A 86 1.55 -13.00 4.37
N CYS A 87 1.13 -13.43 3.19
CA CYS A 87 1.91 -13.26 1.97
C CYS A 87 1.68 -11.84 1.44
N VAL A 88 2.70 -10.99 1.51
CA VAL A 88 2.62 -9.58 1.08
C VAL A 88 3.64 -9.31 -0.01
N GLU A 89 3.17 -8.76 -1.14
CA GLU A 89 4.00 -8.34 -2.28
C GLU A 89 4.13 -6.82 -2.40
N CYS A 90 3.42 -6.05 -1.57
CA CYS A 90 3.41 -4.60 -1.58
C CYS A 90 4.16 -4.00 -0.38
N GLY A 91 4.41 -2.69 -0.42
CA GLY A 91 4.96 -1.95 0.72
C GLY A 91 6.47 -2.13 0.97
N VAL A 92 7.23 -2.71 0.03
CA VAL A 92 8.69 -2.82 0.14
C VAL A 92 9.39 -1.76 -0.70
N SER A 93 10.29 -1.04 -0.04
CA SER A 93 11.17 -0.05 -0.63
C SER A 93 12.54 -0.67 -0.90
N SER A 94 13.09 -0.43 -2.09
CA SER A 94 14.39 -0.98 -2.51
C SER A 94 15.58 -0.10 -2.13
N ALA A 95 15.33 1.13 -1.68
CA ALA A 95 16.34 2.03 -1.13
C ALA A 95 16.13 2.21 0.38
N SER A 96 17.19 2.05 1.18
CA SER A 96 17.13 2.25 2.63
C SER A 96 16.94 3.74 2.93
N PRO A 97 15.76 4.20 3.44
CA PRO A 97 15.52 5.62 3.70
C PRO A 97 16.16 5.96 5.05
N GLY A 98 17.49 6.08 5.06
CA GLY A 98 18.29 6.29 6.27
C GLY A 98 18.69 7.74 6.53
N ALA A 99 18.37 8.67 5.63
CA ALA A 99 18.72 10.08 5.81
C ALA A 99 17.57 10.83 6.49
N ARG A 100 17.91 11.64 7.50
CA ARG A 100 17.00 12.59 8.15
C ARG A 100 16.60 13.65 7.12
N ILE A 101 15.32 13.70 6.76
CA ILE A 101 14.78 14.61 5.74
C ILE A 101 14.22 15.87 6.40
N VAL A 102 14.72 17.04 6.01
CA VAL A 102 14.24 18.36 6.46
C VAL A 102 14.03 19.24 5.23
N GLY A 103 12.83 19.80 5.04
CA GLY A 103 12.52 20.68 3.91
C GLY A 103 12.14 20.00 2.60
N GLY A 104 12.02 18.66 2.61
CA GLY A 104 11.97 17.86 1.39
C GLY A 104 13.38 17.59 0.85
N THR A 105 13.66 16.37 0.42
CA THR A 105 14.93 16.02 -0.24
C THR A 105 14.68 15.15 -1.46
N GLU A 106 15.64 15.12 -2.37
CA GLU A 106 15.66 14.12 -3.43
C GLU A 106 15.58 12.71 -2.80
N ALA A 107 14.60 11.93 -3.22
CA ALA A 107 14.40 10.54 -2.90
C ALA A 107 15.37 9.69 -3.71
N ALA A 108 15.92 8.66 -3.07
CA ALA A 108 16.72 7.67 -3.76
C ALA A 108 15.86 6.89 -4.76
N ASN A 109 16.46 6.49 -5.89
CA ASN A 109 15.79 5.66 -6.86
C ASN A 109 15.23 4.37 -6.21
N GLY A 110 13.99 4.03 -6.51
CA GLY A 110 13.31 2.86 -5.94
C GLY A 110 12.94 2.99 -4.46
N ALA A 111 13.04 4.18 -3.87
CA ALA A 111 12.57 4.45 -2.51
C ALA A 111 11.05 4.34 -2.40
N TRP A 112 10.31 4.76 -3.44
CA TRP A 112 8.85 4.84 -3.45
C TRP A 112 8.27 4.16 -4.70
N PRO A 113 8.41 2.84 -4.85
CA PRO A 113 8.07 2.14 -6.10
C PRO A 113 6.57 2.13 -6.44
N TRP A 114 5.71 2.50 -5.49
CA TRP A 114 4.27 2.66 -5.69
C TRP A 114 3.87 4.06 -6.17
N GLN A 115 4.78 5.05 -6.17
CA GLN A 115 4.48 6.38 -6.70
C GLN A 115 4.20 6.31 -8.20
N VAL A 116 3.16 7.00 -8.65
CA VAL A 116 2.92 7.26 -10.08
C VAL A 116 2.73 8.73 -10.37
N SER A 117 2.97 9.09 -11.63
CA SER A 117 2.58 10.38 -12.21
C SER A 117 1.37 10.14 -13.12
N LEU A 118 0.29 10.87 -12.86
CA LEU A 118 -0.89 10.93 -13.71
C LEU A 118 -0.77 12.15 -14.63
N GLN A 119 -0.75 11.89 -15.94
CA GLN A 119 -0.48 12.91 -16.94
C GLN A 119 -1.63 13.07 -17.93
N ILE A 120 -1.78 14.29 -18.43
CA ILE A 120 -2.61 14.64 -19.58
C ILE A 120 -1.69 15.26 -20.62
N THR A 121 -1.71 14.76 -21.86
CA THR A 121 -0.87 15.27 -22.97
C THR A 121 0.62 15.37 -22.65
N GLY A 122 1.14 14.52 -21.76
CA GLY A 122 2.54 14.52 -21.31
C GLY A 122 2.85 15.47 -20.14
N ASP A 123 1.86 16.26 -19.70
CA ASP A 123 2.00 17.15 -18.55
C ASP A 123 1.53 16.45 -17.27
N HIS A 124 2.33 16.54 -16.22
CA HIS A 124 1.97 16.05 -14.89
C HIS A 124 0.84 16.87 -14.28
N ILE A 125 -0.22 16.18 -13.85
CA ILE A 125 -1.41 16.80 -13.23
C ILE A 125 -1.54 16.39 -11.77
N CYS A 126 -1.45 15.09 -11.49
CA CYS A 126 -1.62 14.53 -10.15
C CYS A 126 -0.66 13.36 -9.90
N GLY A 127 -0.42 13.07 -8.64
CA GLY A 127 0.16 11.82 -8.18
C GLY A 127 -0.86 10.68 -8.07
N GLY A 128 -0.34 9.51 -7.74
CA GLY A 128 -1.14 8.32 -7.45
C GLY A 128 -0.31 7.25 -6.76
N SER A 129 -0.99 6.21 -6.31
CA SER A 129 -0.40 5.06 -5.63
C SER A 129 -0.78 3.76 -6.31
N ILE A 130 0.21 2.94 -6.67
CA ILE A 130 -0.03 1.57 -7.14
C ILE A 130 -0.52 0.73 -5.96
N ILE A 131 -1.76 0.25 -6.05
CA ILE A 131 -2.36 -0.65 -5.06
C ILE A 131 -2.46 -2.10 -5.57
N SER A 132 -2.42 -2.30 -6.89
CA SER A 132 -2.23 -3.61 -7.54
C SER A 132 -1.70 -3.41 -8.98
N PRO A 133 -1.33 -4.47 -9.72
CA PRO A 133 -0.83 -4.33 -11.10
C PRO A 133 -1.77 -3.55 -12.03
N ASP A 134 -3.09 -3.64 -11.80
CA ASP A 134 -4.11 -3.07 -12.68
C ASP A 134 -4.77 -1.81 -12.09
N TRP A 135 -4.42 -1.44 -10.86
CA TRP A 135 -5.16 -0.44 -10.09
C TRP A 135 -4.26 0.61 -9.44
N ILE A 136 -4.63 1.86 -9.69
CA ILE A 136 -4.05 3.05 -9.06
C ILE A 136 -5.10 3.69 -8.16
N LEU A 137 -4.68 4.12 -6.97
CA LEU A 137 -5.45 4.98 -6.07
C LEU A 137 -4.96 6.42 -6.20
N SER A 138 -5.89 7.37 -6.30
CA SER A 138 -5.61 8.81 -6.37
C SER A 138 -6.76 9.60 -5.75
N ALA A 139 -6.73 10.93 -5.84
CA ALA A 139 -7.76 11.82 -5.32
C ALA A 139 -8.86 12.04 -6.37
N ALA A 140 -10.12 12.19 -5.95
CA ALA A 140 -11.24 12.40 -6.87
C ALA A 140 -11.20 13.77 -7.55
N HIS A 141 -10.67 14.81 -6.88
CA HIS A 141 -10.59 16.16 -7.42
C HIS A 141 -9.73 16.24 -8.70
N CYS A 142 -8.76 15.33 -8.85
CA CYS A 142 -7.94 15.23 -10.07
C CYS A 142 -8.79 15.00 -11.33
N PHE A 143 -9.94 14.34 -11.21
CA PHE A 143 -10.75 13.87 -12.33
C PHE A 143 -12.06 14.65 -12.53
N GLN A 144 -12.29 15.73 -11.77
CA GLN A 144 -13.51 16.56 -11.92
C GLN A 144 -13.57 17.26 -13.28
N ARG A 145 -12.44 17.84 -13.70
CA ARG A 145 -12.35 18.61 -14.95
C ARG A 145 -12.15 17.71 -16.18
N TYR A 146 -11.41 16.63 -16.01
CA TYR A 146 -11.08 15.67 -17.05
C TYR A 146 -11.46 14.27 -16.57
N SER A 147 -12.71 13.86 -16.83
CA SER A 147 -13.25 12.57 -16.36
C SER A 147 -13.11 11.42 -17.36
N SER A 148 -12.77 11.74 -18.61
CA SER A 148 -12.55 10.78 -19.71
C SER A 148 -11.27 9.94 -19.50
N PRO A 149 -11.36 8.62 -19.29
CA PRO A 149 -10.19 7.73 -19.10
C PRO A 149 -9.13 7.85 -20.19
N GLU A 150 -9.55 7.98 -21.45
CA GLU A 150 -8.69 8.08 -22.65
C GLU A 150 -7.78 9.33 -22.66
N THR A 151 -8.08 10.32 -21.82
CA THR A 151 -7.25 11.53 -21.66
C THR A 151 -6.03 11.30 -20.76
N TRP A 152 -6.08 10.27 -19.92
CA TRP A 152 -5.12 10.04 -18.86
C TRP A 152 -4.10 8.97 -19.20
N THR A 153 -2.85 9.24 -18.84
CA THR A 153 -1.75 8.29 -18.91
C THR A 153 -1.10 8.14 -17.54
N VAL A 154 -0.87 6.89 -17.14
CA VAL A 154 -0.21 6.55 -15.87
C VAL A 154 1.24 6.19 -16.13
N HIS A 155 2.15 6.89 -15.45
CA HIS A 155 3.58 6.61 -15.52
C HIS A 155 4.12 6.16 -14.17
N SER A 156 4.90 5.08 -14.18
CA SER A 156 5.49 4.45 -12.99
C SER A 156 6.89 3.93 -13.31
N GLY A 157 7.70 3.65 -12.26
CA GLY A 157 9.02 3.04 -12.42
C GLY A 157 10.11 3.97 -12.99
N ASP A 158 9.71 5.17 -13.39
CA ASP A 158 10.57 6.29 -13.71
C ASP A 158 10.08 7.50 -12.91
N VAL A 159 10.98 8.40 -12.58
CA VAL A 159 10.72 9.59 -11.76
C VAL A 159 11.11 10.87 -12.49
N SER A 160 11.66 10.77 -13.70
CA SER A 160 11.81 11.90 -14.63
C SER A 160 10.65 11.97 -15.60
N LEU A 161 9.91 13.08 -15.58
CA LEU A 161 8.84 13.37 -16.54
C LEU A 161 9.32 13.30 -18.00
N LEU A 162 10.62 13.51 -18.26
CA LEU A 162 11.23 13.48 -19.60
C LEU A 162 11.53 12.05 -20.10
N GLN A 163 11.64 11.06 -19.21
CA GLN A 163 11.96 9.65 -19.56
C GLN A 163 10.73 8.73 -19.52
N MET A 164 9.56 9.29 -19.16
CA MET A 164 8.27 8.63 -19.09
C MET A 164 7.66 8.32 -20.48
N ILE A 165 8.39 7.58 -21.33
CA ILE A 165 8.01 7.32 -22.72
C ILE A 165 6.94 6.21 -22.83
N HIS A 166 6.87 5.30 -21.85
CA HIS A 166 5.99 4.12 -21.87
C HIS A 166 4.91 4.19 -20.77
N GLY A 167 4.03 5.18 -20.85
CA GLY A 167 2.86 5.25 -19.98
C GLY A 167 1.83 4.15 -20.25
N LYS A 168 1.02 3.83 -19.24
CA LYS A 168 -0.14 2.94 -19.36
C LYS A 168 -1.42 3.76 -19.55
N THR A 169 -2.28 3.32 -20.45
CA THR A 169 -3.60 3.92 -20.67
C THR A 169 -4.58 3.50 -19.57
N VAL A 170 -5.54 4.37 -19.31
CA VAL A 170 -6.57 4.15 -18.30
C VAL A 170 -7.83 3.64 -18.96
N ASN A 171 -8.31 2.49 -18.50
CA ASN A 171 -9.56 1.88 -18.92
C ASN A 171 -10.78 2.56 -18.28
N LYS A 172 -10.67 2.87 -16.99
CA LYS A 172 -11.77 3.36 -16.18
C LYS A 172 -11.30 4.25 -15.05
N ILE A 173 -12.06 5.29 -14.76
CA ILE A 173 -11.89 6.17 -13.60
C ILE A 173 -13.15 6.04 -12.73
N ILE A 174 -12.97 5.75 -11.45
CA ILE A 174 -14.05 5.58 -10.48
C ILE A 174 -13.80 6.55 -9.32
N SER A 175 -14.43 7.72 -9.38
CA SER A 175 -14.44 8.67 -8.26
C SER A 175 -15.51 8.28 -7.24
N HIS A 176 -15.25 8.52 -5.96
CA HIS A 176 -16.23 8.24 -4.92
C HIS A 176 -17.52 9.04 -5.15
N ALA A 177 -18.68 8.37 -5.17
CA ALA A 177 -19.95 8.98 -5.58
C ALA A 177 -20.44 10.11 -4.65
N LYS A 178 -19.94 10.15 -3.41
CA LYS A 178 -20.23 11.21 -2.42
C LYS A 178 -19.09 12.22 -2.26
N PHE A 179 -18.20 12.30 -3.24
CA PHE A 179 -17.16 13.31 -3.25
C PHE A 179 -17.79 14.71 -3.33
N ASP A 180 -17.40 15.58 -2.40
CA ASP A 180 -17.88 16.95 -2.28
C ASP A 180 -16.80 17.94 -2.71
N THR A 181 -17.12 18.77 -3.71
CA THR A 181 -16.14 19.65 -4.35
C THR A 181 -15.80 20.90 -3.55
N GLU A 182 -16.62 21.25 -2.54
CA GLU A 182 -16.42 22.43 -1.70
C GLU A 182 -15.61 22.08 -0.46
N THR A 183 -15.95 20.95 0.17
CA THR A 183 -15.39 20.50 1.43
C THR A 183 -14.30 19.45 1.28
N TYR A 184 -14.11 18.89 0.08
CA TYR A 184 -13.19 17.78 -0.22
C TYR A 184 -13.49 16.51 0.58
N VAL A 185 -14.70 16.37 1.11
CA VAL A 185 -15.14 15.14 1.78
C VAL A 185 -15.26 14.02 0.76
N ASN A 186 -14.71 12.86 1.09
CA ASN A 186 -14.60 11.69 0.19
C ASN A 186 -13.79 11.94 -1.09
N ASP A 187 -12.71 12.72 -1.00
CA ASP A 187 -11.80 12.96 -2.12
C ASP A 187 -10.91 11.74 -2.42
N ILE A 188 -11.49 10.68 -2.98
CA ILE A 188 -10.77 9.44 -3.35
C ILE A 188 -11.30 8.88 -4.67
N ALA A 189 -10.39 8.36 -5.49
CA ALA A 189 -10.67 7.74 -6.77
C ALA A 189 -9.77 6.53 -7.05
N LEU A 190 -10.27 5.64 -7.91
CA LEU A 190 -9.54 4.51 -8.47
C LEU A 190 -9.43 4.64 -9.98
N LEU A 191 -8.29 4.23 -10.51
CA LEU A 191 -8.06 4.09 -11.94
C LEU A 191 -7.74 2.63 -12.24
N LYS A 192 -8.49 2.05 -13.18
CA LYS A 192 -8.22 0.72 -13.73
C LYS A 192 -7.41 0.90 -15.03
N LEU A 193 -6.28 0.22 -15.13
CA LEU A 193 -5.43 0.27 -16.32
C LEU A 193 -5.93 -0.69 -17.40
N ASP A 194 -5.69 -0.37 -18.68
CA ASP A 194 -6.02 -1.31 -19.78
C ASP A 194 -5.09 -2.53 -19.78
N VAL A 195 -3.85 -2.35 -19.34
CA VAL A 195 -2.81 -3.38 -19.30
C VAL A 195 -2.11 -3.35 -17.95
N PRO A 196 -1.92 -4.51 -17.28
CA PRO A 196 -1.22 -4.59 -16.02
C PRO A 196 0.18 -3.95 -16.07
N LEU A 197 0.59 -3.37 -14.94
CA LEU A 197 1.95 -2.93 -14.72
C LEU A 197 2.90 -4.13 -14.61
N GLU A 198 4.06 -4.01 -15.25
CA GLU A 198 5.16 -4.94 -15.07
C GLU A 198 6.16 -4.36 -14.07
N PHE A 199 6.28 -5.00 -12.91
CA PHE A 199 7.21 -4.57 -11.87
C PHE A 199 8.65 -4.96 -12.22
N SER A 200 9.33 -4.05 -12.92
CA SER A 200 10.76 -4.12 -13.24
C SER A 200 11.62 -3.34 -12.24
N ARG A 201 12.95 -3.41 -12.38
CA ARG A 201 13.87 -2.65 -11.52
C ARG A 201 13.74 -1.15 -11.83
N PRO A 202 13.84 -0.28 -10.82
CA PRO A 202 13.53 1.13 -10.98
C PRO A 202 14.58 1.86 -11.85
N SER A 203 14.13 2.76 -12.72
CA SER A 203 14.95 3.57 -13.65
C SER A 203 15.76 4.64 -12.89
N PRO A 204 17.03 4.93 -13.26
CA PRO A 204 17.86 5.88 -12.54
C PRO A 204 17.42 7.32 -12.80
N ASP A 205 16.50 7.85 -11.99
CA ASP A 205 16.19 9.29 -11.97
C ASP A 205 15.70 9.77 -10.59
N LYS A 206 15.24 11.02 -10.48
CA LYS A 206 14.99 11.76 -9.22
C LYS A 206 13.51 12.01 -8.89
N LEU A 207 13.07 11.73 -7.66
CA LEU A 207 11.78 12.13 -7.07
C LEU A 207 12.04 12.98 -5.81
N ASN A 208 11.10 13.78 -5.31
CA ASN A 208 11.23 14.43 -3.99
C ASN A 208 10.44 13.67 -2.91
N GLN A 209 10.95 13.66 -1.68
CA GLN A 209 10.27 13.07 -0.52
C GLN A 209 10.35 14.00 0.68
N ALA A 210 9.35 13.93 1.55
CA ALA A 210 9.28 14.67 2.80
C ALA A 210 8.85 13.75 3.96
N GLN A 211 9.44 13.93 5.14
CA GLN A 211 8.99 13.27 6.36
C GLN A 211 8.08 14.21 7.15
N VAL A 212 6.86 13.75 7.42
CA VAL A 212 5.83 14.49 8.16
C VAL A 212 5.36 13.71 9.39
N ASP A 213 4.77 14.42 10.34
CA ASP A 213 4.11 13.81 11.50
C ASP A 213 2.61 13.72 11.22
N VAL A 214 1.99 12.58 11.53
CA VAL A 214 0.53 12.42 11.47
C VAL A 214 -0.08 12.93 12.77
N TYR A 215 -1.11 13.76 12.69
CA TYR A 215 -1.78 14.35 13.83
C TYR A 215 -3.20 13.81 14.00
N SER A 216 -3.70 13.83 15.23
CA SER A 216 -5.08 13.47 15.51
C SER A 216 -6.05 14.52 14.94
N ARG A 217 -7.29 14.11 14.69
CA ARG A 217 -8.33 15.02 14.17
C ARG A 217 -8.58 16.18 15.13
N GLU A 218 -8.56 15.92 16.43
CA GLU A 218 -8.73 16.93 17.48
C GLU A 218 -7.61 17.99 17.41
N THR A 219 -6.37 17.56 17.17
CA THR A 219 -5.22 18.46 17.03
C THR A 219 -5.38 19.35 15.80
N CYS A 220 -5.73 18.75 14.66
CA CYS A 220 -5.88 19.49 13.41
C CYS A 220 -7.11 20.40 13.38
N ASN A 221 -8.16 20.06 14.13
CA ASN A 221 -9.36 20.88 14.23
C ASN A 221 -9.28 21.99 15.28
N THR A 222 -8.12 22.23 15.89
CA THR A 222 -7.91 23.43 16.69
C THR A 222 -8.10 24.70 15.84
N PRO A 223 -8.60 25.83 16.41
CA PRO A 223 -8.82 27.06 15.66
C PRO A 223 -7.54 27.63 15.01
N GLN A 224 -6.38 27.38 15.62
CA GLN A 224 -5.09 27.81 15.09
C GLN A 224 -4.64 26.96 13.89
N ALA A 225 -5.16 25.74 13.76
CA ALA A 225 -4.83 24.81 12.69
C ALA A 225 -5.84 24.87 11.53
N LEU A 226 -6.76 23.91 11.42
CA LEU A 226 -7.72 23.81 10.31
C LEU A 226 -9.16 24.13 10.73
N ASP A 227 -9.37 24.59 11.97
CA ASP A 227 -10.63 25.19 12.44
C ASP A 227 -11.88 24.32 12.15
N GLY A 228 -11.83 23.05 12.55
CA GLY A 228 -12.95 22.12 12.42
C GLY A 228 -13.16 21.47 11.05
N GLN A 229 -12.33 21.78 10.04
CA GLN A 229 -12.55 21.32 8.66
C GLN A 229 -12.15 19.86 8.38
N VAL A 230 -11.36 19.22 9.26
CA VAL A 230 -10.93 17.83 9.05
C VAL A 230 -12.02 16.87 9.51
N THR A 231 -12.50 16.03 8.59
CA THR A 231 -13.55 15.03 8.84
C THR A 231 -12.99 13.63 9.09
N GLU A 232 -13.85 12.61 9.23
CA GLU A 232 -13.42 11.22 9.38
C GLU A 232 -12.83 10.57 8.13
N THR A 233 -13.22 11.10 6.98
CA THR A 233 -12.72 10.72 5.67
C THR A 233 -11.31 11.28 5.38
N MET A 234 -10.74 12.02 6.33
CA MET A 234 -9.48 12.75 6.16
C MET A 234 -8.46 12.39 7.24
N ILE A 235 -7.19 12.49 6.87
CA ILE A 235 -6.03 12.45 7.76
C ILE A 235 -5.26 13.75 7.58
N CYS A 236 -4.66 14.24 8.66
CA CYS A 236 -3.90 15.46 8.66
C CYS A 236 -2.46 15.17 9.05
N ALA A 237 -1.51 15.63 8.24
CA ALA A 237 -0.09 15.37 8.45
C ALA A 237 0.77 16.54 7.97
N GLY A 238 1.86 16.80 8.67
CA GLY A 238 2.78 17.88 8.33
C GLY A 238 3.82 18.13 9.40
N LYS A 239 4.39 19.33 9.39
CA LYS A 239 5.15 19.88 10.53
C LYS A 239 4.45 21.15 11.00
N LEU A 240 3.94 21.17 12.23
CA LEU A 240 3.25 22.36 12.78
C LEU A 240 4.15 23.62 12.83
N GLN A 241 5.47 23.43 12.81
CA GLN A 241 6.45 24.51 12.73
C GLN A 241 6.44 25.22 11.36
N GLY A 242 5.83 24.61 10.34
CA GLY A 242 5.95 24.98 8.94
C GLY A 242 7.20 24.40 8.28
N GLY A 243 7.42 24.77 7.02
CA GLY A 243 8.63 24.46 6.25
C GLY A 243 8.64 23.10 5.51
N VAL A 244 7.71 22.18 5.82
CA VAL A 244 7.58 20.88 5.13
C VAL A 244 6.10 20.55 4.93
N ASP A 245 5.69 20.36 3.69
CA ASP A 245 4.31 20.05 3.30
C ASP A 245 4.24 19.49 1.88
N SER A 246 3.14 18.81 1.55
CA SER A 246 2.75 18.51 0.17
C SER A 246 2.22 19.78 -0.50
N CYS A 247 2.41 19.95 -1.80
CA CYS A 247 1.95 21.15 -2.52
C CYS A 247 1.23 20.80 -3.84
N GLN A 248 0.94 21.82 -4.65
CA GLN A 248 0.28 21.63 -5.94
C GLN A 248 1.07 20.67 -6.84
N GLY A 249 0.37 19.69 -7.42
CA GLY A 249 0.95 18.58 -8.19
C GLY A 249 1.06 17.28 -7.40
N ASP A 250 1.20 17.34 -6.07
CA ASP A 250 1.29 16.12 -5.25
C ASP A 250 -0.07 15.45 -5.01
N SER A 251 -1.17 16.12 -5.37
CA SER A 251 -2.55 15.64 -5.24
C SER A 251 -2.73 14.19 -5.73
N GLY A 252 -3.39 13.35 -4.93
CA GLY A 252 -3.54 11.91 -5.16
C GLY A 252 -2.29 11.08 -4.85
N GLY A 253 -1.14 11.73 -4.59
CA GLY A 253 0.11 11.09 -4.21
C GLY A 253 0.07 10.45 -2.80
N PRO A 254 0.93 9.46 -2.55
CA PRO A 254 0.93 8.62 -1.35
C PRO A 254 1.41 9.36 -0.09
N LEU A 255 0.61 9.29 0.98
CA LEU A 255 1.08 9.37 2.36
C LEU A 255 1.28 7.95 2.90
N VAL A 256 2.53 7.57 3.19
CA VAL A 256 2.87 6.24 3.69
C VAL A 256 3.44 6.23 5.09
N VAL A 257 3.09 5.19 5.85
CA VAL A 257 3.60 4.93 7.21
C VAL A 257 4.37 3.61 7.25
N LYS A 258 5.49 3.57 7.98
CA LYS A 258 6.30 2.37 8.10
C LYS A 258 5.95 1.60 9.37
N GLU A 259 5.45 0.37 9.21
CA GLU A 259 5.11 -0.52 10.31
C GLU A 259 5.54 -1.96 9.99
N GLY A 260 6.19 -2.64 10.94
CA GLY A 260 6.64 -4.03 10.75
C GLY A 260 7.65 -4.22 9.61
N GLY A 261 8.40 -3.16 9.26
CA GLY A 261 9.34 -3.17 8.13
C GLY A 261 8.71 -2.96 6.75
N LEU A 262 7.38 -2.79 6.68
CA LEU A 262 6.63 -2.50 5.47
C LEU A 262 6.11 -1.07 5.48
N TRP A 263 5.90 -0.51 4.30
CA TRP A 263 5.23 0.76 4.08
C TRP A 263 3.76 0.53 3.74
N TRP A 264 2.89 1.19 4.48
CA TRP A 264 1.45 1.14 4.31
C TRP A 264 0.95 2.47 3.76
N LEU A 265 0.07 2.42 2.77
CA LEU A 265 -0.63 3.60 2.27
C LEU A 265 -1.67 4.02 3.31
N ALA A 266 -1.39 5.12 4.01
CA ALA A 266 -2.27 5.66 5.05
C ALA A 266 -3.24 6.68 4.47
N GLY A 267 -2.79 7.46 3.48
CA GLY A 267 -3.62 8.47 2.83
C GLY A 267 -3.16 8.84 1.44
N ASP A 268 -3.99 9.63 0.76
CA ASP A 268 -3.74 10.23 -0.55
C ASP A 268 -3.82 11.76 -0.43
N THR A 269 -2.89 12.48 -1.04
CA THR A 269 -2.79 13.95 -0.89
C THR A 269 -4.03 14.63 -1.45
N SER A 270 -4.70 15.48 -0.66
CA SER A 270 -6.00 16.04 -1.04
C SER A 270 -5.96 17.57 -1.12
N TRP A 271 -5.79 18.26 0.01
CA TRP A 271 -5.81 19.72 0.05
C TRP A 271 -4.98 20.30 1.22
N GLY A 272 -4.79 21.62 1.24
CA GLY A 272 -4.11 22.34 2.32
C GLY A 272 -4.35 23.84 2.25
N ILE A 273 -4.09 24.57 3.35
CA ILE A 273 -4.15 26.04 3.38
C ILE A 273 -2.74 26.57 3.10
N GLY A 274 -2.49 26.93 1.83
CA GLY A 274 -1.13 27.21 1.36
C GLY A 274 -0.26 25.95 1.41
N CYS A 275 1.06 26.11 1.28
CA CYS A 275 2.00 25.02 1.42
C CYS A 275 3.03 25.38 2.50
N ALA A 276 3.27 24.45 3.43
CA ALA A 276 4.32 24.54 4.45
C ALA A 276 4.19 25.75 5.40
N LEU A 277 2.96 26.24 5.59
CA LEU A 277 2.68 27.32 6.53
C LEU A 277 2.66 26.80 7.98
N ARG A 278 3.11 27.65 8.91
CA ARG A 278 3.07 27.33 10.34
C ARG A 278 1.62 27.05 10.77
N ASN A 279 1.44 25.97 11.54
CA ASN A 279 0.16 25.44 11.99
C ASN A 279 -0.84 25.07 10.88
N LYS A 280 -0.47 25.06 9.60
CA LYS A 280 -1.36 24.61 8.52
C LYS A 280 -0.79 23.31 7.91
N PRO A 281 -0.99 22.16 8.57
CA PRO A 281 -0.62 20.87 7.99
C PRO A 281 -1.46 20.56 6.74
N GLY A 282 -0.92 19.76 5.84
CA GLY A 282 -1.66 19.21 4.71
C GLY A 282 -2.72 18.20 5.15
N VAL A 283 -3.74 18.06 4.31
CA VAL A 283 -4.88 17.15 4.49
C VAL A 283 -4.90 16.12 3.36
N TYR A 284 -5.13 14.88 3.76
CA TYR A 284 -5.06 13.69 2.94
C TYR A 284 -6.37 12.92 3.05
N GLY A 285 -6.80 12.23 2.00
CA GLY A 285 -7.86 11.22 2.09
C GLY A 285 -7.47 10.09 3.04
N ASN A 286 -8.40 9.61 3.84
CA ASN A 286 -8.16 8.53 4.81
C ASN A 286 -8.34 7.16 4.14
N VAL A 287 -7.28 6.62 3.56
CA VAL A 287 -7.33 5.33 2.84
C VAL A 287 -7.80 4.18 3.74
N THR A 288 -7.51 4.24 5.05
CA THR A 288 -7.99 3.22 6.00
C THR A 288 -9.51 3.26 6.16
N TYR A 289 -10.12 4.44 6.13
CA TYR A 289 -11.57 4.61 6.13
C TYR A 289 -12.21 4.05 4.85
N PHE A 290 -11.55 4.25 3.70
CA PHE A 290 -12.07 3.83 2.40
C PHE A 290 -11.78 2.38 1.99
N ILE A 291 -11.14 1.59 2.86
CA ILE A 291 -10.65 0.26 2.48
C ILE A 291 -11.76 -0.65 1.93
N ASN A 292 -12.95 -0.62 2.55
CA ASN A 292 -14.09 -1.42 2.08
C ASN A 292 -14.58 -0.95 0.70
N TRP A 293 -14.68 0.37 0.52
CA TRP A 293 -15.08 0.94 -0.77
C TRP A 293 -14.09 0.55 -1.88
N VAL A 294 -12.77 0.64 -1.61
CA VAL A 294 -11.73 0.22 -2.56
C VAL A 294 -11.90 -1.24 -2.97
N TYR A 295 -12.07 -2.14 -1.98
CA TYR A 295 -12.28 -3.57 -2.26
C TYR A 295 -13.56 -3.84 -3.07
N GLU A 296 -14.66 -3.16 -2.75
CA GLU A 296 -15.92 -3.31 -3.48
C GLU A 296 -15.79 -2.87 -4.94
N GLN A 297 -15.16 -1.72 -5.19
CA GLN A 297 -14.93 -1.26 -6.57
C GLN A 297 -14.02 -2.22 -7.34
N MET A 298 -12.91 -2.64 -6.74
CA MET A 298 -11.99 -3.57 -7.41
C MET A 298 -12.60 -4.95 -7.68
N LYS A 299 -13.56 -5.41 -6.86
CA LYS A 299 -14.21 -6.70 -7.02
C LYS A 299 -15.29 -6.71 -8.10
N ASN A 300 -15.98 -5.58 -8.28
CA ASN A 300 -17.12 -5.48 -9.19
C ASN A 300 -16.71 -5.22 -10.66
N GLU A 301 -15.42 -5.10 -10.92
CA GLU A 301 -14.82 -4.77 -12.22
C GLU A 301 -13.87 -5.86 -12.69
#